data_AF-A0A1Y1MAM0-F1
#
_entry.id   AF-A0A1Y1MAM0-F1
#
_cell.length_a   1.000
_cell.length_b   1.000
_cell.length_c   1.000
_cell.angle_alpha   90.00
_cell.angle_beta   90.00
_cell.angle_gamma   90.00
#
_symmetry.space_group_name_H-M   'P 1'
#
loop_
_entity.id
_entity.type
_entity.pdbx_description
1 polymer ?
#
loop_
_entity_poly.entity_id
_entity_poly.type
_entity_poly.pdbx_seq_one_letter_code
_entity_poly.pdbx_strand_id
1 'polypeptide(L)'
;VNECIMSNIRFSPDGAMIGFLHVPRGDEYGSRLLLASTNSLDAFDAFSLVTPTWGGGDKEHDPPKGFEFAGDSENIIMTSANCGRTVLSKLKLADGEVPHIFFNHGSISAYYPLRDDNWDEVLVSSSSFIDSSLWQVVNVSEAAVVKTLSSATSEGKKFGLSPDMVTEFWYEGADDVCVHCFMLRPNDFDEN
;
A
#
# COMPACT_ATOMS: atom_id res chain seq x y z
N VAL A 1 -21.51 -9.39 -17.73
CA VAL A 1 -20.89 -10.65 -17.23
C VAL A 1 -19.72 -10.18 -16.38
N ASN A 2 -19.85 -10.15 -15.06
CA ASN A 2 -18.73 -9.73 -14.19
C ASN A 2 -17.86 -10.95 -13.93
N GLU A 3 -16.72 -11.00 -14.62
CA GLU A 3 -15.72 -12.05 -14.53
C GLU A 3 -14.86 -11.87 -13.28
N CYS A 4 -14.26 -12.95 -12.80
CA CYS A 4 -13.20 -12.86 -11.80
C CYS A 4 -11.98 -12.19 -12.44
N ILE A 5 -11.32 -11.30 -11.70
CA ILE A 5 -10.15 -10.56 -12.18
C ILE A 5 -8.90 -11.15 -11.52
N MET A 6 -7.98 -11.62 -12.37
CA MET A 6 -6.61 -11.93 -11.98
C MET A 6 -5.68 -10.80 -12.45
N SER A 7 -4.85 -10.28 -11.56
CA SER A 7 -3.94 -9.18 -11.86
C SER A 7 -2.59 -9.31 -11.15
N ASN A 8 -1.67 -8.39 -11.42
CA ASN A 8 -0.36 -8.30 -10.78
C ASN A 8 0.40 -9.64 -10.73
N ILE A 9 0.45 -10.36 -11.85
CA ILE A 9 1.16 -11.64 -11.93
C ILE A 9 2.67 -11.40 -11.79
N ARG A 10 3.33 -12.16 -10.92
CA ARG A 10 4.77 -12.13 -10.64
C ARG A 10 5.33 -13.54 -10.49
N PHE A 11 6.55 -13.75 -10.96
CA PHE A 11 7.32 -14.93 -10.59
C PHE A 11 8.16 -14.61 -9.37
N SER A 12 8.30 -15.56 -8.45
CA SER A 12 9.32 -15.44 -7.40
C SER A 12 10.71 -15.35 -8.03
N PRO A 13 11.69 -14.70 -7.37
CA PRO A 13 13.04 -14.55 -7.92
C PRO A 13 13.73 -15.89 -8.27
N ASP A 14 13.41 -16.96 -7.55
CA ASP A 14 13.89 -18.33 -7.83
C ASP A 14 13.10 -19.08 -8.92
N GLY A 15 11.98 -18.52 -9.41
CA GLY A 15 11.09 -19.13 -10.40
C GLY A 15 10.26 -20.32 -9.89
N ALA A 16 10.31 -20.64 -8.59
CA ALA A 16 9.58 -21.77 -8.01
C ALA A 16 8.09 -21.48 -7.81
N MET A 17 7.70 -20.21 -7.74
CA MET A 17 6.35 -19.76 -7.44
C MET A 17 5.86 -18.70 -8.43
N ILE A 18 4.56 -18.68 -8.66
CA ILE A 18 3.83 -17.60 -9.32
C ILE A 18 2.92 -16.97 -8.29
N GLY A 19 3.07 -15.67 -8.05
CA GLY A 19 2.13 -14.87 -7.27
C GLY A 19 1.19 -14.08 -8.16
N PHE A 20 -0.06 -13.92 -7.73
CA PHE A 20 -1.04 -13.08 -8.42
C PHE A 20 -2.11 -12.60 -7.45
N LEU A 21 -2.74 -11.48 -7.81
CA LEU A 21 -3.92 -11.00 -7.10
C LEU A 21 -5.18 -11.60 -7.72
N HIS A 22 -6.09 -12.04 -6.87
CA HIS A 22 -7.37 -12.61 -7.24
C HIS A 22 -8.49 -11.84 -6.55
N VAL A 23 -9.40 -11.27 -7.35
CA VAL A 23 -10.61 -10.61 -6.86
C VAL A 23 -11.80 -11.54 -7.07
N PRO A 24 -12.45 -12.03 -5.99
CA PRO A 24 -13.63 -12.88 -6.08
C PRO A 24 -14.78 -12.18 -6.80
N ARG A 25 -15.57 -12.96 -7.51
CA ARG A 25 -16.75 -12.43 -8.20
C ARG A 25 -17.78 -11.91 -7.18
N GLY A 26 -18.20 -10.66 -7.35
CA GLY A 26 -19.19 -10.02 -6.49
C GLY A 26 -18.61 -9.38 -5.24
N ASP A 27 -17.29 -9.48 -5.03
CA ASP A 27 -16.56 -8.81 -3.97
C ASP A 27 -15.35 -8.07 -4.57
N GLU A 28 -15.62 -6.88 -5.10
CA GLU A 28 -14.61 -6.05 -5.79
C GLU A 28 -13.53 -5.51 -4.82
N TYR A 29 -13.78 -5.61 -3.52
CA TYR A 29 -12.88 -5.13 -2.48
C TYR A 29 -12.01 -6.25 -1.91
N GLY A 30 -12.50 -7.49 -1.83
CA GLY A 30 -11.83 -8.67 -1.29
C GLY A 30 -10.71 -9.26 -2.16
N SER A 31 -9.84 -8.42 -2.71
CA SER A 31 -8.61 -8.83 -3.41
C SER A 31 -7.72 -9.66 -2.48
N ARG A 32 -7.22 -10.80 -2.97
CA ARG A 32 -6.38 -11.74 -2.23
C ARG A 32 -5.07 -11.99 -2.97
N LEU A 33 -3.99 -12.14 -2.22
CA LEU A 33 -2.70 -12.58 -2.76
C LEU A 33 -2.62 -14.10 -2.73
N LEU A 34 -2.61 -14.71 -3.92
CA LEU A 34 -2.41 -16.14 -4.09
C LEU A 34 -0.99 -16.42 -4.57
N LEU A 35 -0.38 -17.48 -4.03
CA LEU A 35 0.88 -18.02 -4.51
C LEU A 35 0.65 -19.45 -4.98
N ALA A 36 1.23 -19.80 -6.12
CA ALA A 36 1.12 -21.13 -6.71
C ALA A 36 2.49 -21.69 -7.07
N SER A 37 2.72 -22.98 -6.82
CA SER A 37 3.95 -23.64 -7.25
C SER A 37 3.98 -23.79 -8.76
N THR A 38 5.11 -23.49 -9.40
CA THR A 38 5.31 -23.74 -10.85
C THR A 38 5.38 -25.23 -11.19
N ASN A 39 5.64 -26.10 -10.21
CA ASN A 39 5.73 -27.54 -10.40
C ASN A 39 4.39 -28.25 -10.20
N SER A 40 3.68 -27.95 -9.10
CA SER A 40 2.40 -28.64 -8.79
C SER A 40 1.17 -27.92 -9.32
N LEU A 41 1.29 -26.61 -9.60
CA LEU A 41 0.19 -25.71 -9.99
C LEU A 41 -0.91 -25.55 -8.94
N ASP A 42 -0.68 -26.00 -7.71
CA ASP A 42 -1.57 -25.74 -6.59
C ASP A 42 -1.35 -24.32 -6.07
N ALA A 43 -2.45 -23.58 -5.91
CA ALA A 43 -2.46 -22.22 -5.39
C ALA A 43 -3.01 -22.18 -3.95
N PHE A 44 -2.43 -21.33 -3.12
CA PHE A 44 -2.89 -21.07 -1.76
C PHE A 44 -2.94 -19.57 -1.47
N ASP A 45 -3.80 -19.18 -0.52
CA ASP A 45 -3.94 -17.80 -0.06
C ASP A 45 -2.79 -17.47 0.88
N ALA A 46 -1.74 -16.86 0.32
CA ALA A 46 -0.52 -16.61 1.06
C ALA A 46 -0.74 -15.60 2.17
N PHE A 47 -1.55 -14.57 1.91
CA PHE A 47 -1.83 -13.53 2.89
C PHE A 47 -2.58 -14.09 4.10
N SER A 48 -3.66 -14.82 3.86
CA SER A 48 -4.47 -15.42 4.94
C SER A 48 -3.74 -16.50 5.72
N LEU A 49 -2.74 -17.17 5.11
CA LEU A 49 -1.93 -18.18 5.78
C LEU A 49 -0.84 -17.58 6.68
N VAL A 50 -0.29 -16.43 6.32
CA VAL A 50 0.83 -15.82 7.07
C VAL A 50 0.34 -14.85 8.14
N THR A 51 -0.78 -14.15 7.89
CA THR A 51 -1.32 -13.20 8.87
C THR A 51 -2.14 -13.91 9.94
N PRO A 52 -1.96 -13.62 11.25
CA PRO A 52 -2.74 -14.24 12.31
C PRO A 52 -4.25 -14.01 12.12
N THR A 53 -5.03 -15.10 11.98
CA THR A 53 -6.50 -15.01 11.80
C THR A 53 -7.30 -15.08 13.11
N TRP A 54 -6.68 -15.06 14.28
CA TRP A 54 -7.43 -15.20 15.54
C TRP A 54 -6.83 -14.47 16.74
N GLY A 55 -7.66 -13.66 17.43
CA GLY A 55 -7.50 -13.45 18.87
C GLY A 55 -7.37 -12.02 19.40
N GLY A 56 -7.71 -10.96 18.67
CA GLY A 56 -7.69 -9.62 19.28
C GLY A 56 -8.09 -8.46 18.37
N GLY A 57 -9.39 -8.29 18.15
CA GLY A 57 -10.03 -7.07 17.65
C GLY A 57 -9.68 -6.66 16.23
N ASP A 58 -10.63 -6.79 15.31
CA ASP A 58 -10.90 -5.90 14.16
C ASP A 58 -9.71 -5.24 13.43
N LYS A 59 -8.58 -5.92 13.30
CA LYS A 59 -7.53 -5.51 12.35
C LYS A 59 -7.70 -6.33 11.10
N GLU A 60 -8.86 -6.15 10.47
CA GLU A 60 -9.05 -6.49 9.07
C GLU A 60 -7.96 -5.75 8.31
N HIS A 61 -6.98 -6.49 7.79
CA HIS A 61 -5.91 -5.90 7.01
C HIS A 61 -6.48 -5.48 5.66
N ASP A 62 -6.15 -4.26 5.24
CA ASP A 62 -6.60 -3.75 3.96
C ASP A 62 -6.12 -4.67 2.81
N PRO A 63 -7.03 -5.14 1.94
CA PRO A 63 -6.70 -6.12 0.92
C PRO A 63 -5.67 -5.57 -0.08
N PRO A 64 -4.69 -6.40 -0.52
CA PRO A 64 -3.67 -5.96 -1.44
C PRO A 64 -4.24 -5.51 -2.78
N LYS A 65 -3.71 -4.40 -3.30
CA LYS A 65 -4.00 -3.87 -4.64
C LYS A 65 -2.85 -4.06 -5.62
N GLY A 66 -1.66 -4.34 -5.11
CA GLY A 66 -0.48 -4.70 -5.89
C GLY A 66 0.63 -5.22 -5.00
N PHE A 67 1.60 -5.93 -5.56
CA PHE A 67 2.77 -6.40 -4.83
C PHE A 67 3.97 -6.68 -5.75
N GLU A 68 5.15 -6.77 -5.15
CA GLU A 68 6.39 -7.20 -5.77
C GLU A 68 7.23 -8.03 -4.79
N PHE A 69 8.01 -8.99 -5.30
CA PHE A 69 8.99 -9.71 -4.48
C PHE A 69 10.19 -8.81 -4.17
N ALA A 70 10.55 -8.71 -2.89
CA ALA A 70 11.55 -7.79 -2.38
C ALA A 70 12.98 -8.36 -2.47
N GLY A 71 13.34 -8.88 -3.65
CA GLY A 71 14.68 -9.43 -3.95
C GLY A 71 14.87 -10.90 -3.58
N ASP A 72 13.94 -11.47 -2.80
CA ASP A 72 13.89 -12.89 -2.48
C ASP A 72 12.44 -13.44 -2.54
N SER A 73 12.29 -14.75 -2.36
CA SER A 73 11.00 -15.44 -2.41
C SER A 73 10.21 -15.38 -1.10
N GLU A 74 10.76 -14.77 -0.04
CA GLU A 74 10.16 -14.72 1.30
C GLU A 74 9.61 -13.35 1.65
N ASN A 75 10.15 -12.28 1.09
CA ASN A 75 9.79 -10.91 1.41
C ASN A 75 9.04 -10.30 0.23
N ILE A 76 7.93 -9.62 0.53
CA ILE A 76 7.17 -8.87 -0.46
C ILE A 76 6.96 -7.44 0.00
N ILE A 77 6.90 -6.53 -0.97
CA ILE A 77 6.37 -5.19 -0.78
C ILE A 77 4.99 -5.14 -1.42
N MET A 78 4.02 -4.66 -0.66
CA MET A 78 2.62 -4.62 -1.04
C MET A 78 2.11 -3.19 -1.06
N THR A 79 1.16 -2.93 -1.97
CA THR A 79 0.31 -1.74 -1.95
C THR A 79 -1.07 -2.14 -1.45
N SER A 80 -1.63 -1.34 -0.54
CA SER A 80 -3.03 -1.46 -0.11
C SER A 80 -3.67 -0.08 0.01
N ALA A 81 -5.00 -0.05 0.08
CA ALA A 81 -5.73 1.18 0.33
C ALA A 81 -5.95 1.34 1.84
N ASN A 82 -5.69 2.50 2.43
CA ASN A 82 -5.95 2.74 3.86
C ASN A 82 -6.53 4.14 4.04
N CYS A 83 -7.76 4.25 4.53
CA CYS A 83 -8.46 5.52 4.80
C CYS A 83 -8.27 6.57 3.68
N GLY A 84 -8.64 6.20 2.44
CA GLY A 84 -8.55 7.07 1.27
C GLY A 84 -7.13 7.31 0.72
N ARG A 85 -6.12 6.59 1.22
CA ARG A 85 -4.73 6.65 0.76
C ARG A 85 -4.29 5.34 0.13
N THR A 86 -3.15 5.38 -0.54
CA THR A 86 -2.39 4.18 -0.90
C THR A 86 -1.19 4.08 0.02
N VAL A 87 -0.96 2.91 0.61
CA VAL A 87 0.17 2.67 1.52
C VAL A 87 1.07 1.60 0.95
N LEU A 88 2.37 1.66 1.29
CA LEU A 88 3.32 0.58 1.07
C LEU A 88 3.62 -0.11 2.39
N SER A 89 3.56 -1.44 2.37
CA SER A 89 3.95 -2.29 3.48
C SER A 89 4.92 -3.37 3.04
N LYS A 90 5.79 -3.79 3.96
CA LYS A 90 6.65 -4.97 3.81
C LYS A 90 6.02 -6.11 4.59
N LEU A 91 5.95 -7.29 3.98
CA LEU A 91 5.50 -8.51 4.63
C LEU A 91 6.49 -9.63 4.35
N LYS A 92 6.87 -10.36 5.41
CA LYS A 92 7.56 -11.63 5.27
C LYS A 92 6.51 -12.74 5.18
N LEU A 93 6.67 -13.63 4.21
CA LEU A 93 5.80 -14.78 3.94
C LEU A 93 6.13 -15.94 4.90
N ALA A 94 6.02 -15.69 6.20
CA ALA A 94 6.21 -16.68 7.25
C ALA A 94 5.02 -16.66 8.22
N ASP A 95 4.72 -17.80 8.83
CA ASP A 95 3.59 -17.97 9.73
C ASP A 95 3.67 -16.99 10.92
N GLY A 96 2.58 -16.25 11.14
CA GLY A 96 2.44 -15.27 12.23
C GLY A 96 2.98 -13.87 11.94
N GLU A 97 3.51 -13.61 10.74
CA GLU A 97 4.01 -12.29 10.34
C GLU A 97 2.85 -11.33 9.97
N VAL A 98 3.08 -10.03 10.14
CA VAL A 98 2.09 -8.99 9.80
C VAL A 98 2.69 -7.94 8.87
N PRO A 99 1.88 -7.30 8.00
CA PRO A 99 2.39 -6.23 7.15
C PRO A 99 2.87 -5.02 7.95
N HIS A 100 4.11 -4.59 7.72
CA HIS A 100 4.68 -3.38 8.31
C HIS A 100 4.62 -2.23 7.32
N ILE A 101 3.74 -1.26 7.57
CA ILE A 101 3.62 -0.05 6.74
C ILE A 101 4.90 0.79 6.92
N PHE A 102 5.57 1.09 5.81
CA PHE A 102 6.78 1.92 5.80
C PHE A 102 6.60 3.24 5.03
N PHE A 103 5.50 3.38 4.27
CA PHE A 103 5.18 4.62 3.58
C PHE A 103 3.67 4.79 3.42
N ASN A 104 3.12 5.94 3.83
CA ASN A 104 1.68 6.23 3.81
C ASN A 104 1.35 7.67 3.39
N HIS A 105 2.26 8.35 2.69
CA HIS A 105 2.07 9.74 2.30
C HIS A 105 1.33 9.85 0.96
N GLY A 106 0.05 10.25 1.04
CA GLY A 106 -0.78 10.58 -0.12
C GLY A 106 -1.26 9.37 -0.92
N SER A 107 -1.28 9.50 -2.24
CA SER A 107 -1.62 8.43 -3.18
C SER A 107 -0.40 8.04 -3.99
N ILE A 108 -0.06 6.76 -3.94
CA ILE A 108 1.13 6.16 -4.54
C ILE A 108 0.75 5.63 -5.90
N SER A 109 1.48 6.06 -6.93
CA SER A 109 1.25 5.61 -8.30
C SER A 109 2.16 4.44 -8.67
N ALA A 110 3.42 4.47 -8.23
CA ALA A 110 4.41 3.43 -8.50
C ALA A 110 5.55 3.45 -7.48
N TYR A 111 6.25 2.33 -7.36
CA TYR A 111 7.47 2.20 -6.59
C TYR A 111 8.43 1.23 -7.28
N TYR A 112 9.73 1.49 -7.15
CA TYR A 112 10.79 0.66 -7.71
C TYR A 112 12.02 0.65 -6.78
N PRO A 113 12.78 -0.45 -6.68
CA PRO A 113 14.03 -0.45 -5.94
C PRO A 113 15.04 0.50 -6.61
N LEU A 114 15.89 1.16 -5.82
CA LEU A 114 16.93 2.04 -6.38
C LEU A 114 18.08 1.29 -7.04
N ARG A 115 18.30 0.03 -6.64
CA ARG A 115 19.32 -0.85 -7.19
C ARG A 115 18.68 -2.21 -7.43
N ASP A 116 19.07 -2.87 -8.50
CA ASP A 116 18.60 -4.22 -8.81
C ASP A 116 18.86 -5.14 -7.61
N ASP A 117 17.85 -5.95 -7.26
CA ASP A 117 17.85 -6.91 -6.15
C ASP A 117 18.08 -6.32 -4.74
N ASN A 118 18.15 -4.99 -4.57
CA ASN A 118 18.19 -4.35 -3.26
C ASN A 118 16.94 -3.50 -3.02
N TRP A 119 16.18 -3.92 -2.02
CA TRP A 119 14.90 -3.34 -1.62
C TRP A 119 14.96 -2.57 -0.30
N ASP A 120 16.16 -2.22 0.18
CA ASP A 120 16.33 -1.40 1.39
C ASP A 120 15.88 0.04 1.15
N GLU A 121 16.07 0.54 -0.07
CA GLU A 121 15.65 1.85 -0.52
C GLU A 121 14.82 1.74 -1.80
N VAL A 122 13.63 2.34 -1.77
CA VAL A 122 12.72 2.38 -2.92
C VAL A 122 12.50 3.81 -3.38
N LEU A 123 12.50 4.01 -4.69
CA LEU A 123 12.00 5.20 -5.33
C LEU A 123 10.48 5.11 -5.43
N VAL A 124 9.79 6.05 -4.80
CA VAL A 124 8.34 6.15 -4.78
C VAL A 124 7.90 7.34 -5.61
N SER A 125 6.95 7.12 -6.51
CA SER A 125 6.18 8.17 -7.17
C SER A 125 4.82 8.29 -6.50
N SER A 126 4.48 9.50 -6.06
CA SER A 126 3.24 9.77 -5.33
C SER A 126 2.68 11.15 -5.62
N SER A 127 1.47 11.40 -5.11
CA SER A 127 0.78 12.68 -5.12
C SER A 127 0.08 12.90 -3.78
N SER A 128 -0.21 14.14 -3.45
CA SER A 128 -0.91 14.57 -2.25
C SER A 128 -1.84 15.75 -2.55
N PHE A 129 -2.61 16.20 -1.57
CA PHE A 129 -3.46 17.38 -1.70
C PHE A 129 -2.67 18.68 -1.98
N ILE A 130 -1.38 18.73 -1.63
CA ILE A 130 -0.54 19.93 -1.79
C ILE A 130 0.47 19.82 -2.93
N ASP A 131 0.66 18.62 -3.48
CA ASP A 131 1.61 18.36 -4.55
C ASP A 131 1.12 17.24 -5.45
N SER A 132 0.92 17.57 -6.73
CA SER A 132 0.42 16.63 -7.74
C SER A 132 1.47 15.61 -8.19
N SER A 133 2.76 15.84 -7.93
CA SER A 133 3.82 14.90 -8.32
C SER A 133 5.04 15.00 -7.42
N LEU A 134 5.27 13.94 -6.67
CA LEU A 134 6.38 13.75 -5.76
C LEU A 134 7.19 12.52 -6.19
N TRP A 135 8.50 12.66 -6.13
CA TRP A 135 9.46 11.57 -6.32
C TRP A 135 10.38 11.54 -5.11
N GLN A 136 10.31 10.45 -4.36
CA GLN A 136 10.97 10.35 -3.05
C GLN A 136 11.70 9.02 -2.93
N VAL A 137 12.88 9.05 -2.32
CA VAL A 137 13.60 7.86 -1.86
C VAL A 137 13.15 7.57 -0.44
N VAL A 138 12.67 6.35 -0.23
CA VAL A 138 12.16 5.88 1.06
C VAL A 138 13.00 4.69 1.51
N ASN A 139 13.48 4.73 2.74
CA ASN A 139 14.12 3.58 3.39
C ASN A 139 13.03 2.68 3.98
N VAL A 140 13.04 1.41 3.59
CA VAL A 140 12.00 0.44 3.96
C VAL A 140 12.12 0.02 5.43
N SER A 141 13.34 -0.12 5.95
CA SER A 141 13.58 -0.57 7.32
C SER A 141 13.37 0.54 8.35
N GLU A 142 13.75 1.78 8.00
CA GLU A 142 13.58 2.96 8.84
C GLU A 142 12.18 3.58 8.72
N ALA A 143 11.37 3.14 7.74
CA ALA A 143 10.05 3.69 7.43
C ALA A 143 10.09 5.22 7.26
N ALA A 144 11.10 5.72 6.57
CA ALA A 144 11.40 7.14 6.49
C ALA A 144 11.75 7.59 5.07
N VAL A 145 11.31 8.80 4.71
CA VAL A 145 11.76 9.47 3.49
C VAL A 145 13.19 9.94 3.70
N VAL A 146 14.13 9.32 2.97
CA VAL A 146 15.56 9.69 3.00
C VAL A 146 15.78 10.98 2.21
N LYS A 147 15.12 11.11 1.06
CA LYS A 147 15.35 12.22 0.14
C LYS A 147 14.17 12.47 -0.81
N THR A 148 13.71 13.71 -0.87
CA THR A 148 12.85 14.17 -1.98
C THR A 148 13.72 14.50 -3.18
N LEU A 149 13.52 13.80 -4.30
CA LEU A 149 14.25 14.03 -5.56
C LEU A 149 13.58 15.11 -6.41
N SER A 150 12.25 15.08 -6.46
CA SER A 150 11.47 16.02 -7.26
C SER A 150 10.10 16.25 -6.62
N SER A 151 9.62 17.48 -6.80
CA SER A 151 8.34 17.95 -6.33
C SER A 151 7.84 19.02 -7.31
N ALA A 152 6.62 18.87 -7.82
CA ALA A 152 6.07 19.82 -8.78
C ALA A 152 5.83 21.19 -8.15
N THR A 153 5.38 21.21 -6.89
CA THR A 153 4.97 22.44 -6.17
C THR A 153 5.99 22.91 -5.13
N SER A 154 7.17 22.29 -5.08
CA SER A 154 8.16 22.46 -4.01
C SER A 154 7.55 22.19 -2.63
N GLU A 155 6.85 21.05 -2.52
CA GLU A 155 6.13 20.57 -1.36
C GLU A 155 5.06 21.59 -0.93
N GLY A 156 4.25 22.04 -1.89
CA GLY A 156 3.19 23.04 -1.69
C GLY A 156 3.65 24.49 -1.65
N LYS A 157 4.94 24.75 -1.39
CA LYS A 157 5.48 26.11 -1.13
C LYS A 157 5.24 27.10 -2.27
N LYS A 158 5.24 26.66 -3.54
CA LYS A 158 4.99 27.55 -4.70
C LYS A 158 3.62 28.21 -4.66
N PHE A 159 2.65 27.57 -4.00
CA PHE A 159 1.27 28.04 -3.91
C PHE A 159 0.88 28.43 -2.47
N GLY A 160 1.83 28.44 -1.54
CA GLY A 160 1.56 28.66 -0.12
C GLY A 160 0.72 27.54 0.51
N LEU A 161 0.77 26.33 -0.05
CA LEU A 161 0.08 25.17 0.50
C LEU A 161 0.96 24.48 1.55
N SER A 162 0.34 24.04 2.65
CA SER A 162 0.98 23.28 3.72
C SER A 162 0.21 21.98 3.97
N PRO A 163 0.88 20.87 4.36
CA PRO A 163 0.19 19.67 4.82
C PRO A 163 -0.83 19.94 5.94
N ASP A 164 -0.60 20.96 6.77
CA ASP A 164 -1.47 21.34 7.90
C ASP A 164 -2.87 21.83 7.47
N MET A 165 -3.00 22.23 6.20
CA MET A 165 -4.27 22.57 5.57
C MET A 165 -5.17 21.34 5.40
N VAL A 166 -4.63 20.12 5.48
CA VAL A 166 -5.38 18.88 5.31
C VAL A 166 -5.58 18.25 6.68
N THR A 167 -6.84 18.10 7.09
CA THR A 167 -7.21 17.34 8.29
C THR A 167 -8.14 16.20 7.96
N GLU A 168 -8.27 15.29 8.91
CA GLU A 168 -9.13 14.13 8.83
C GLU A 168 -10.13 14.14 9.96
N PHE A 169 -11.34 13.66 9.68
CA PHE A 169 -12.35 13.45 10.69
C PHE A 169 -13.23 12.26 10.28
N TRP A 170 -13.94 11.74 11.28
CA TRP A 170 -14.89 10.65 11.12
C TRP A 170 -16.26 11.12 11.56
N TYR A 171 -17.29 10.64 10.87
CA TYR A 171 -18.67 10.86 11.30
C TYR A 171 -19.48 9.57 11.11
N GLU A 172 -20.56 9.46 11.88
CA GLU A 172 -21.49 8.35 11.82
C GLU A 172 -22.41 8.49 10.61
N GLY A 173 -22.34 7.51 9.72
CA GLY A 173 -23.22 7.37 8.56
C GLY A 173 -24.50 6.61 8.89
N ALA A 174 -25.26 6.23 7.84
CA ALA A 174 -26.36 5.30 8.01
C ALA A 174 -25.85 3.89 8.36
N ASP A 175 -26.69 3.09 9.02
CA ASP A 175 -26.42 1.70 9.37
C ASP A 175 -25.14 1.48 10.19
N ASP A 176 -24.85 2.40 11.13
CA ASP A 176 -23.68 2.37 12.03
C ASP A 176 -22.32 2.38 11.30
N VAL A 177 -22.30 2.80 10.02
CA VAL A 177 -21.06 2.87 9.22
C VAL A 177 -20.31 4.16 9.54
N CYS A 178 -19.09 4.05 10.06
CA CYS A 178 -18.18 5.18 10.21
C CYS A 178 -17.63 5.64 8.85
N VAL A 179 -17.83 6.91 8.51
CA VAL A 179 -17.34 7.50 7.25
C VAL A 179 -16.10 8.36 7.52
N HIS A 180 -15.01 8.02 6.85
CA HIS A 180 -13.77 8.80 6.85
C HIS A 180 -13.86 9.97 5.87
N CYS A 181 -13.36 11.14 6.27
CA CYS A 181 -13.32 12.32 5.40
C CYS A 181 -12.03 13.11 5.53
N PHE A 182 -11.62 13.69 4.40
CA PHE A 182 -10.62 14.74 4.34
C PHE A 182 -11.29 16.11 4.37
N MET A 183 -10.75 17.02 5.17
CA MET A 183 -11.12 18.43 5.20
C MET A 183 -9.92 19.26 4.75
N LEU A 184 -10.14 20.08 3.73
CA LEU A 184 -9.14 21.03 3.25
C LEU A 184 -9.49 22.41 3.78
N ARG A 185 -8.55 23.02 4.47
CA ARG A 185 -8.68 24.30 5.17
C ARG A 185 -7.78 25.35 4.52
N PRO A 186 -8.19 26.61 4.48
CA PRO A 186 -7.29 27.71 4.13
C PRO A 186 -6.05 27.73 5.05
N ASN A 187 -4.95 28.33 4.57
CA ASN A 187 -3.72 28.42 5.36
C ASN A 187 -3.85 29.35 6.59
N ASP A 188 -4.85 30.23 6.59
CA ASP A 188 -5.18 31.17 7.67
C ASP A 188 -6.40 30.71 8.50
N PHE A 189 -6.76 29.43 8.43
CA PHE A 189 -7.86 28.87 9.21
C PHE A 189 -7.57 28.96 10.72
N ASP A 190 -8.44 29.66 11.45
CA ASP A 190 -8.43 29.69 12.92
C ASP A 190 -9.21 28.49 13.46
N GLU A 191 -8.58 27.71 14.35
CA GLU A 191 -9.20 26.55 14.99
C GLU A 191 -10.06 26.91 16.21
N ASN A 192 -10.10 28.20 16.61
CA ASN A 192 -10.80 28.71 17.78
C ASN A 192 -12.13 29.43 17.43
#